data_AF-R7MZ90-F1
#
_entry.id   AF-R7MZ90-F1
#
_cell.length_a   1.000
_cell.length_b   1.000
_cell.length_c   1.000
_cell.angle_alpha   90.00
_cell.angle_beta   90.00
_cell.angle_gamma   90.00
#
_symmetry.space_group_name_H-M   'P 1'
#
loop_
_entity.id
_entity.type
_entity.pdbx_description
1 polymer ?
#
loop_
_entity_poly.entity_id
_entity_poly.type
_entity_poly.pdbx_seq_one_letter_code
_entity_poly.pdbx_strand_id
1 'polypeptide(L)'
;MVDLINGEGTMEKRLPAMIHMYEKFGIDIRKQPILVYPTLHYQNGGICIGAKSETKIPGLYAAGEDVGGIHGTNRLMGNSLLDIIVFGRIAGMEAASYSQTAQPGKGTLDHVRRFDQEREAAGIHDDILSPKLLPNYTHNRGTRG
;
A
#
# COMPACT_ATOMS: atom_id res chain seq x y z
N MET A 1 -22.43 20.63 14.15
CA MET A 1 -21.93 19.47 14.93
C MET A 1 -22.83 18.28 14.64
N VAL A 2 -22.32 17.04 14.60
CA VAL A 2 -23.10 15.86 14.12
C VAL A 2 -24.43 15.70 14.86
N ASP A 3 -24.44 15.86 16.19
CA ASP A 3 -25.65 15.80 17.01
C ASP A 3 -26.59 16.99 16.78
N LEU A 4 -26.07 18.18 16.46
CA LEU A 4 -26.91 19.33 16.08
C LEU A 4 -27.68 19.09 14.78
N ILE A 5 -27.15 18.25 13.88
CA ILE A 5 -27.76 17.94 12.58
C ILE A 5 -28.67 16.71 12.69
N ASN A 6 -28.31 15.72 13.52
CA ASN A 6 -28.94 14.40 13.52
C ASN A 6 -29.67 14.05 14.84
N GLY A 7 -29.66 14.94 15.83
CA GLY A 7 -30.22 14.74 17.17
C GLY A 7 -29.17 14.35 18.22
N GLU A 8 -29.45 14.69 19.48
CA GLU A 8 -28.60 14.39 20.64
C GLU A 8 -28.33 12.88 20.78
N GLY A 9 -27.08 12.52 21.07
CA GLY A 9 -26.66 11.12 21.26
C GLY A 9 -26.38 10.36 19.96
N THR A 10 -26.42 11.03 18.81
CA THR A 10 -26.12 10.40 17.51
C THR A 10 -24.67 9.92 17.45
N MET A 11 -23.74 10.72 17.95
CA MET A 11 -22.32 10.40 18.00
C MET A 11 -22.06 9.13 18.82
N GLU A 12 -22.63 9.01 20.01
CA GLU A 12 -22.53 7.83 20.88
C GLU A 12 -23.09 6.58 20.21
N LYS A 13 -24.22 6.73 19.50
CA LYS A 13 -24.87 5.61 18.83
C LYS A 13 -24.11 5.13 17.59
N ARG A 14 -23.53 6.05 16.80
CA ARG A 14 -22.95 5.75 15.47
C ARG A 14 -21.43 5.61 15.48
N LEU A 15 -20.73 6.33 16.35
CA LEU A 15 -19.27 6.41 16.38
C LEU A 15 -18.66 6.08 17.76
N PRO A 16 -19.16 5.06 18.50
CA PRO A 16 -18.67 4.78 19.86
C PRO A 16 -17.18 4.45 19.89
N ALA A 17 -16.68 3.74 18.87
CA ALA A 17 -15.27 3.38 18.77
C ALA A 17 -14.35 4.61 18.64
N MET A 18 -14.77 5.62 17.88
CA MET A 18 -14.01 6.86 17.74
C MET A 18 -14.02 7.65 19.05
N ILE A 19 -15.16 7.77 19.72
CA ILE A 19 -15.24 8.44 21.03
C ILE A 19 -14.24 7.80 22.01
N HIS A 20 -14.28 6.48 22.14
CA HIS A 20 -13.37 5.75 23.03
C HIS A 20 -11.89 5.92 22.63
N MET A 21 -11.59 5.96 21.32
CA MET A 21 -10.23 6.18 20.83
C MET A 21 -9.69 7.55 21.25
N TYR A 22 -10.48 8.61 21.10
CA TYR A 22 -10.06 9.98 21.40
C TYR A 22 -10.10 10.31 22.90
N GLU A 23 -10.99 9.68 23.68
CA GLU A 23 -11.04 9.81 25.14
C GLU A 23 -9.72 9.36 25.80
N LYS A 24 -9.03 8.37 25.22
CA LYS A 24 -7.68 7.95 25.68
C LYS A 24 -6.65 9.07 25.62
N PHE A 25 -6.90 10.09 24.80
CA PHE A 25 -6.06 11.28 24.66
C PHE A 25 -6.66 12.52 25.34
N GLY A 26 -7.73 12.37 26.12
CA GLY A 26 -8.43 13.48 26.79
C GLY A 26 -9.22 14.37 25.83
N ILE A 27 -9.53 13.89 24.62
CA ILE A 27 -10.20 14.67 23.57
C ILE A 27 -11.67 14.25 23.49
N ASP A 28 -12.58 15.18 23.81
CA ASP A 28 -14.01 14.96 23.65
C ASP A 28 -14.49 15.43 22.27
N ILE A 29 -14.58 14.49 21.32
CA ILE A 29 -14.98 14.76 19.92
C ILE A 29 -16.44 15.22 19.77
N ARG A 30 -17.22 15.17 20.86
CA ARG A 30 -18.60 15.69 20.92
C ARG A 30 -18.65 17.17 21.29
N LYS A 31 -17.53 17.75 21.73
CA LYS A 31 -17.45 19.17 22.14
C LYS A 31 -16.55 20.01 21.26
N GLN A 32 -15.58 19.38 20.58
CA GLN A 32 -14.64 20.07 19.70
C GLN A 32 -14.50 19.38 18.35
N PRO A 33 -14.34 20.13 17.25
CA PRO A 33 -14.09 19.56 15.94
C PRO A 33 -12.70 18.93 15.87
N ILE A 34 -12.58 17.84 15.10
CA ILE A 34 -11.29 17.22 14.79
C ILE A 34 -10.75 17.79 13.48
N LEU A 35 -9.50 18.22 13.52
CA LEU A 35 -8.78 18.70 12.36
C LEU A 35 -8.31 17.51 11.52
N VAL A 36 -8.71 17.48 10.25
CA VAL A 36 -8.40 16.38 9.31
C VAL A 36 -7.68 16.92 8.08
N TYR A 37 -6.81 16.08 7.51
CA TYR A 37 -6.05 16.39 6.30
C TYR A 37 -6.05 15.19 5.36
N PRO A 38 -6.00 15.39 4.03
CA PRO A 38 -5.75 14.32 3.09
C PRO A 38 -4.40 13.67 3.37
N THR A 39 -4.38 12.34 3.45
CA THR A 39 -3.16 11.55 3.59
C THR A 39 -3.12 10.48 2.51
N LEU A 40 -1.92 10.12 2.06
CA LEU A 40 -1.76 8.94 1.21
C LEU A 40 -2.34 7.72 1.95
N HIS A 41 -3.24 7.01 1.30
CA HIS A 41 -3.99 5.91 1.92
C HIS A 41 -3.80 4.58 1.20
N TYR A 42 -3.70 4.60 -0.14
CA TYR A 42 -3.59 3.39 -0.94
C TYR A 42 -2.78 3.63 -2.21
N GLN A 43 -2.01 2.63 -2.63
CA GLN A 43 -1.20 2.64 -3.85
C GLN A 43 -1.84 1.77 -4.93
N ASN A 44 -2.34 2.38 -6.01
CA ASN A 44 -2.97 1.65 -7.13
C ASN A 44 -1.95 1.05 -8.12
N GLY A 45 -0.72 1.56 -8.10
CA GLY A 45 0.39 1.07 -8.92
C GLY A 45 1.16 -0.02 -8.19
N GLY A 46 1.97 -0.76 -8.93
CA GLY A 46 2.74 -1.86 -8.37
C GLY A 46 3.29 -2.78 -9.45
N ILE A 47 3.60 -4.00 -9.06
CA ILE A 47 4.09 -5.06 -9.93
C ILE A 47 3.01 -5.42 -10.95
N CYS A 48 3.38 -5.43 -12.23
CA CYS A 48 2.48 -5.87 -13.29
C CYS A 48 2.34 -7.39 -13.25
N ILE A 49 1.10 -7.86 -13.18
CA ILE A 49 0.76 -9.29 -13.12
C ILE A 49 -0.22 -9.69 -14.23
N GLY A 50 -0.18 -10.96 -14.60
CA GLY A 50 -1.19 -11.60 -15.45
C GLY A 50 -2.43 -12.05 -14.68
N ALA A 51 -3.34 -12.71 -15.39
CA ALA A 51 -4.61 -13.20 -14.83
C ALA A 51 -4.42 -14.30 -13.76
N LYS A 52 -3.25 -14.94 -13.72
CA LYS A 52 -2.86 -15.96 -12.73
C LYS A 52 -1.99 -15.36 -11.62
N SER A 53 -1.98 -14.04 -11.48
CA SER A 53 -1.13 -13.31 -10.51
C SER A 53 0.38 -13.53 -10.70
N GLU A 54 0.76 -13.96 -11.90
CA GLU A 54 2.14 -14.21 -12.31
C GLU A 54 2.80 -12.92 -12.77
N THR A 55 4.04 -12.69 -12.35
CA THR A 55 4.85 -11.58 -12.85
C THR A 55 5.52 -11.95 -14.17
N LYS A 56 6.26 -11.02 -14.76
CA LYS A 56 7.14 -11.32 -15.91
C LYS A 56 8.33 -12.24 -15.56
N ILE A 57 8.60 -12.43 -14.27
CA ILE A 57 9.67 -13.32 -13.79
C ILE A 57 9.04 -14.69 -13.49
N PRO A 58 9.44 -15.76 -14.21
CA PRO A 58 8.90 -17.10 -13.98
C PRO A 58 9.09 -17.54 -12.52
N GLY A 59 8.03 -18.08 -11.92
CA GLY A 59 8.03 -18.52 -10.53
C GLY A 59 7.85 -17.41 -9.49
N LEU A 60 7.79 -16.14 -9.90
CA LEU A 60 7.45 -15.02 -9.02
C LEU A 60 5.99 -14.59 -9.26
N TYR A 61 5.23 -14.59 -8.17
CA TYR A 61 3.82 -14.20 -8.11
C TYR A 61 3.65 -13.07 -7.08
N ALA A 62 2.67 -12.21 -7.28
CA ALA A 62 2.39 -11.04 -6.44
C ALA A 62 0.88 -10.81 -6.34
N ALA A 63 0.40 -10.23 -5.24
CA ALA A 63 -1.02 -9.98 -5.02
C ALA A 63 -1.30 -9.00 -3.86
N GLY A 64 -2.36 -8.19 -4.00
CA GLY A 64 -2.73 -7.18 -3.03
C GLY A 64 -2.20 -5.79 -3.40
N GLU A 65 -1.81 -4.98 -2.42
CA GLU A 65 -1.36 -3.60 -2.67
C GLU A 65 0.06 -3.51 -3.30
N ASP A 66 0.76 -4.64 -3.45
CA ASP A 66 2.03 -4.73 -4.16
C ASP A 66 1.87 -4.75 -5.69
N VAL A 67 0.68 -5.07 -6.20
CA VAL A 67 0.39 -5.20 -7.63
C VAL A 67 -0.29 -3.96 -8.21
N GLY A 68 -0.04 -3.74 -9.49
CA GLY A 68 -0.64 -2.65 -10.26
C GLY A 68 -1.57 -3.16 -11.36
N GLY A 69 -2.45 -2.27 -11.83
CA GLY A 69 -3.25 -2.47 -13.05
C GLY A 69 -4.68 -2.96 -12.80
N ILE A 70 -4.95 -3.70 -11.72
CA ILE A 70 -6.30 -4.20 -11.39
C ILE A 70 -7.29 -3.04 -11.20
N HIS A 71 -6.83 -1.97 -10.57
CA HIS A 71 -7.67 -0.83 -10.16
C HIS A 71 -7.63 0.35 -11.14
N GLY A 72 -6.87 0.24 -12.23
CA GLY A 72 -6.61 1.37 -13.13
C GLY A 72 -6.00 2.57 -12.40
N THR A 73 -6.51 3.77 -12.68
CA THR A 73 -6.00 5.02 -12.07
C THR A 73 -6.58 5.30 -10.68
N ASN A 74 -7.76 4.76 -10.37
CA ASN A 74 -8.43 5.01 -9.10
C ASN A 74 -9.21 3.79 -8.60
N ARG A 75 -8.75 3.19 -7.50
CA ARG A 75 -9.42 2.07 -6.84
C ARG A 75 -10.77 2.49 -6.24
N LEU A 76 -11.79 1.69 -6.52
CA LEU A 76 -13.10 1.80 -5.88
C LEU A 76 -13.04 1.36 -4.40
N MET A 77 -13.79 2.07 -3.55
CA MET A 77 -13.85 1.77 -2.12
C MET A 77 -14.31 0.33 -1.86
N GLY A 78 -13.66 -0.35 -0.92
CA GLY A 78 -13.98 -1.72 -0.51
C GLY A 78 -13.24 -2.82 -1.29
N ASN A 79 -12.60 -2.49 -2.41
CA ASN A 79 -11.99 -3.51 -3.27
C ASN A 79 -10.60 -4.01 -2.82
N SER A 80 -9.88 -3.29 -1.95
CA SER A 80 -8.51 -3.75 -1.55
C SER A 80 -8.52 -5.06 -0.77
N LEU A 81 -9.52 -5.27 0.09
CA LEU A 81 -9.58 -6.52 0.85
C LEU A 81 -9.93 -7.69 -0.08
N LEU A 82 -10.83 -7.45 -1.04
CA LEU A 82 -11.16 -8.44 -2.06
C LEU A 82 -9.96 -8.75 -2.95
N ASP A 83 -9.17 -7.75 -3.31
CA ASP A 83 -7.93 -7.91 -4.08
C ASP A 83 -6.97 -8.89 -3.37
N ILE A 84 -6.68 -8.63 -2.09
CA ILE A 84 -5.84 -9.51 -1.26
C ILE A 84 -6.40 -10.93 -1.21
N ILE A 85 -7.70 -11.11 -0.98
CA ILE A 85 -8.30 -12.45 -0.80
C ILE A 85 -8.33 -13.21 -2.12
N VAL A 86 -8.75 -12.57 -3.21
CA VAL A 86 -8.95 -13.21 -4.52
C VAL A 86 -7.61 -13.47 -5.19
N PHE A 87 -6.80 -12.44 -5.41
CA PHE A 87 -5.52 -12.59 -6.09
C PHE A 87 -4.49 -13.27 -5.20
N GLY A 88 -4.54 -13.09 -3.88
CA GLY A 88 -3.69 -13.85 -2.96
C GLY A 88 -3.95 -15.35 -3.02
N ARG A 89 -5.22 -15.76 -3.15
CA ARG A 89 -5.57 -17.17 -3.36
C ARG A 89 -5.06 -17.69 -4.70
N ILE A 90 -5.25 -16.93 -5.78
CA ILE A 90 -4.79 -17.30 -7.13
C ILE A 90 -3.26 -17.44 -7.14
N ALA A 91 -2.54 -16.42 -6.67
CA ALA A 91 -1.09 -16.40 -6.55
C ALA A 91 -0.59 -17.62 -5.74
N GLY A 92 -1.20 -17.90 -4.59
CA GLY A 92 -0.83 -19.05 -3.75
C GLY A 92 -1.03 -20.40 -4.46
N MET A 93 -2.15 -20.58 -5.16
CA MET A 93 -2.43 -21.81 -5.91
C MET A 93 -1.45 -22.01 -7.07
N GLU A 94 -1.20 -20.95 -7.85
CA GLU A 94 -0.32 -21.01 -9.02
C GLU A 94 1.15 -21.16 -8.61
N ALA A 95 1.60 -20.45 -7.57
CA ALA A 95 2.93 -20.61 -7.01
C ALA A 95 3.15 -22.03 -6.47
N ALA A 96 2.18 -22.61 -5.75
CA ALA A 96 2.25 -23.98 -5.25
C ALA A 96 2.23 -25.03 -6.37
N SER A 97 1.55 -24.75 -7.49
CA SER A 97 1.60 -25.61 -8.68
C SER A 97 2.97 -25.53 -9.36
N TYR A 98 3.49 -24.32 -9.56
CA TYR A 98 4.80 -24.08 -10.17
C TYR A 98 5.93 -24.72 -9.36
N SER A 99 5.88 -24.64 -8.02
CA SER A 99 6.94 -25.17 -7.16
C SER A 99 7.14 -26.69 -7.30
N GLN A 100 6.15 -27.43 -7.80
CA GLN A 100 6.26 -28.89 -7.99
C GLN A 100 7.15 -29.27 -9.18
N THR A 101 7.28 -28.39 -10.18
CA THR A 101 8.06 -28.62 -11.39
C THR A 101 9.26 -27.68 -11.52
N ALA A 102 9.37 -26.71 -10.61
CA ALA A 102 10.45 -25.74 -10.59
C ALA A 102 11.82 -26.41 -10.43
N GLN A 103 12.77 -26.00 -11.26
CA GLN A 103 14.18 -26.35 -11.12
C GLN A 103 14.96 -25.07 -10.85
N PRO A 104 15.03 -24.62 -9.58
CA PRO A 104 15.74 -23.39 -9.25
C PRO A 104 17.25 -23.58 -9.52
N GLY A 105 17.82 -22.63 -10.25
CA GLY A 105 19.27 -22.54 -10.40
C GLY A 105 19.94 -22.04 -9.10
N LYS A 106 21.26 -21.87 -9.16
CA LYS A 106 21.99 -21.19 -8.08
C LYS A 106 21.53 -19.73 -7.99
N GLY A 107 21.13 -19.28 -6.81
CA GLY A 107 20.80 -17.87 -6.58
C GLY A 107 22.01 -16.98 -6.87
N THR A 108 21.84 -15.96 -7.70
CA THR A 108 22.87 -14.97 -8.00
C THR A 108 22.31 -13.55 -7.96
N LEU A 109 23.21 -12.58 -7.81
CA LEU A 109 22.91 -11.16 -7.94
C LEU A 109 23.29 -10.62 -9.33
N ASP A 110 23.43 -11.50 -10.33
CA ASP A 110 23.89 -11.09 -11.66
C ASP A 110 22.92 -10.13 -12.34
N HIS A 111 21.62 -10.25 -12.05
CA HIS A 111 20.62 -9.29 -12.53
C HIS A 111 20.84 -7.88 -11.94
N VAL A 112 21.23 -7.78 -10.66
CA VAL A 112 21.57 -6.50 -10.02
C VAL A 112 22.83 -5.93 -10.65
N ARG A 113 23.90 -6.74 -10.78
CA ARG A 113 25.17 -6.32 -11.38
C ARG A 113 25.01 -5.85 -12.82
N ARG A 114 24.21 -6.57 -13.62
CA ARG A 114 23.89 -6.20 -15.01
C ARG A 114 23.11 -4.89 -15.05
N PHE A 115 22.11 -4.72 -14.19
CA PHE A 115 21.38 -3.46 -14.08
C PHE A 115 22.30 -2.29 -13.71
N ASP A 116 23.21 -2.47 -12.75
CA ASP A 116 24.20 -1.45 -12.38
C ASP A 116 25.12 -1.09 -13.56
N GLN A 117 25.56 -2.09 -14.34
CA GLN A 117 26.36 -1.88 -15.57
C GLN A 117 25.57 -1.13 -16.65
N GLU A 118 24.28 -1.46 -16.85
CA GLU A 118 23.40 -0.78 -17.80
C GLU A 118 23.18 0.68 -17.40
N ARG A 119 23.01 0.95 -16.10
CA ARG A 119 22.92 2.31 -15.55
C ARG A 119 24.19 3.11 -15.80
N GLU A 120 25.34 2.53 -15.49
CA GLU A 120 26.65 3.15 -15.70
C GLU A 120 26.88 3.47 -17.19
N ALA A 121 26.58 2.52 -18.08
CA ALA A 121 26.70 2.71 -19.53
C ALA A 121 25.74 3.79 -20.07
N ALA A 122 24.57 3.96 -19.44
CA ALA A 122 23.63 5.03 -19.75
C ALA A 122 24.01 6.39 -19.10
N GLY A 123 25.11 6.48 -18.35
CA GLY A 123 25.52 7.68 -17.62
C GLY A 123 24.57 8.05 -16.49
N ILE A 124 23.79 7.09 -15.98
CA ILE A 124 22.80 7.31 -14.92
C ILE A 124 23.49 7.12 -13.57
N HIS A 125 23.98 8.22 -13.02
CA HIS A 125 24.49 8.30 -11.67
C HIS A 125 23.43 8.96 -10.78
N ASP A 126 23.02 8.27 -9.73
CA ASP A 126 21.95 8.69 -8.83
C ASP A 126 22.46 8.62 -7.39
N ASP A 127 22.35 9.74 -6.67
CA ASP A 127 22.68 9.83 -5.25
C ASP A 127 21.46 9.56 -4.35
N ILE A 128 20.28 9.35 -4.94
CA ILE A 128 19.03 9.06 -4.25
C ILE A 128 19.04 7.60 -3.79
N LEU A 129 19.30 7.41 -2.50
CA LEU A 129 19.13 6.12 -1.84
C LEU A 129 17.67 5.66 -1.92
N SER A 130 17.46 4.47 -2.46
CA SER A 130 16.18 3.78 -2.40
C SER A 130 16.04 2.94 -1.12
N PRO A 131 14.81 2.78 -0.61
CA PRO A 131 13.58 3.36 -1.12
C PRO A 131 13.52 4.86 -0.83
N LYS A 132 13.07 5.64 -1.82
CA LYS A 132 12.78 7.05 -1.63
C LYS A 132 11.60 7.14 -0.66
N LEU A 133 11.89 7.43 0.61
CA LEU A 133 10.85 7.81 1.55
C LEU A 133 10.18 9.04 0.93
N LEU A 134 8.88 8.92 0.64
CA LEU A 134 8.09 9.99 0.05
C LEU A 134 8.35 11.29 0.86
N PRO A 135 8.36 12.47 0.20
CA PRO A 135 8.68 13.73 0.87
C PRO A 135 7.81 13.89 2.12
N ASN A 136 8.36 14.56 3.13
CA ASN A 136 7.63 14.91 4.34
C ASN A 136 6.30 15.58 3.93
N TYR A 137 5.19 14.85 4.04
CA TYR A 137 3.84 15.37 3.75
C TYR A 137 3.42 16.43 4.77
N THR A 138 4.24 16.65 5.80
CA THR A 138 4.12 17.77 6.72
C THR A 138 4.57 19.04 6.00
N HIS A 139 3.67 20.00 5.80
CA HIS A 139 3.97 21.33 5.30
C HIS A 139 5.11 21.99 6.09
N ASN A 140 6.37 21.85 5.67
CA ASN A 140 7.56 22.54 6.22
C ASN A 140 7.57 22.73 7.76
N ARG A 141 6.98 21.81 8.52
CA ARG A 141 7.14 21.81 9.98
C ARG A 141 8.46 21.13 10.21
N GLY A 142 9.51 21.94 10.32
CA GLY A 142 10.87 21.50 10.56
C GLY A 142 10.86 20.32 11.51
N THR A 143 11.50 19.24 11.08
CA THR A 143 11.76 18.09 11.94
C THR A 143 12.43 18.64 13.19
N ARG A 144 11.74 18.58 14.34
CA ARG A 144 12.40 18.80 15.63
C ARG A 144 13.35 17.63 15.82
N GLY A 145 14.60 17.83 15.39
CA GLY A 145 15.74 17.08 15.92
C GLY A 145 16.03 17.50 17.34
#